data_AF-A0A6M1ZRB3-F1
#
_entry.id   AF-A0A6M1ZRB3-F1
#
_cell.length_a   1.000
_cell.length_b   1.000
_cell.length_c   1.000
_cell.angle_alpha   90.00
_cell.angle_beta   90.00
_cell.angle_gamma   90.00
#
_symmetry.space_group_name_H-M   'P 1'
#
loop_
_entity.id
_entity.type
_entity.pdbx_description
1 polymer ?
#
loop_
_entity_poly.entity_id
_entity_poly.type
_entity_poly.pdbx_seq_one_letter_code
_entity_poly.pdbx_strand_id
1 'polypeptide(L)'
;MNEKQLLTLLRKKKGFFEAILELTESETDLPLNEWVPVLEQKRVFLMCIDEVDGQLHPFKKTLHTISGEIKAELEHMRQVVKKILLLDGLNQEKRKEIIKS
;
A
#
# COMPACT_ATOMS: atom_id res chain seq x y z
N MET A 1 -3.63 -7.97 25.79
CA MET A 1 -3.44 -7.65 24.36
C MET A 1 -3.54 -6.14 24.19
N ASN A 2 -2.51 -5.45 23.68
CA ASN A 2 -2.58 -4.00 23.45
C ASN A 2 -3.25 -3.72 22.11
N GLU A 3 -4.55 -3.99 22.06
CA GLU A 3 -5.37 -3.90 20.85
C GLU A 3 -5.35 -2.50 20.24
N LYS A 4 -5.30 -1.46 21.08
CA LYS A 4 -5.16 -0.06 20.66
C LYS A 4 -3.87 0.19 19.90
N GLN A 5 -2.75 -0.39 20.34
CA GLN A 5 -1.46 -0.28 19.66
C GLN A 5 -1.48 -1.03 18.32
N LEU A 6 -2.04 -2.23 18.28
CA LEU A 6 -2.23 -2.99 17.04
C LEU A 6 -3.06 -2.20 16.03
N LEU A 7 -4.20 -1.65 16.45
CA LEU A 7 -5.08 -0.84 15.60
C LEU A 7 -4.37 0.41 15.08
N THR A 8 -3.57 1.07 15.92
CA THR A 8 -2.78 2.24 15.52
C THR A 8 -1.77 1.90 14.43
N LEU A 9 -1.06 0.77 14.58
CA LEU A 9 -0.11 0.29 13.57
C LEU A 9 -0.82 -0.09 12.27
N LEU A 10 -1.97 -0.76 12.34
CA LEU A 10 -2.76 -1.12 11.15
C LEU A 10 -3.26 0.11 10.40
N ARG A 11 -3.74 1.14 11.11
CA ARG A 11 -4.16 2.41 10.50
C ARG A 11 -3.01 3.15 9.85
N LYS A 12 -1.84 3.16 10.50
CA LYS A 12 -0.62 3.72 9.92
C LYS A 12 -0.24 2.99 8.63
N LYS A 13 -0.25 1.65 8.66
CA LYS A 13 0.00 0.82 7.48
C LYS A 13 -1.00 1.10 6.35
N LYS A 14 -2.29 1.21 6.69
CA LYS A 14 -3.35 1.55 5.75
C LYS A 14 -3.09 2.87 5.05
N GLY A 15 -2.73 3.92 5.79
CA GLY A 15 -2.44 5.23 5.20
C GLY A 15 -1.31 5.17 4.16
N PHE A 16 -0.28 4.34 4.37
CA PHE A 16 0.77 4.14 3.36
C PHE A 16 0.25 3.40 2.11
N PHE A 17 -0.62 2.40 2.27
CA PHE A 17 -1.27 1.76 1.12
C PHE A 17 -2.18 2.74 0.36
N GLU A 18 -2.95 3.57 1.05
CA GLU A 18 -3.80 4.60 0.43
C GLU A 18 -2.95 5.61 -0.36
N ALA A 19 -1.83 6.07 0.20
CA ALA A 19 -0.90 6.96 -0.51
C ALA A 19 -0.29 6.30 -1.76
N ILE A 20 0.08 5.01 -1.70
CA ILE A 20 0.55 4.27 -2.88
C ILE A 20 -0.56 4.15 -3.93
N LEU A 21 -1.80 3.94 -3.51
CA LEU A 21 -2.93 3.87 -4.43
C LEU A 21 -3.14 5.20 -5.15
N GLU A 22 -3.14 6.32 -4.44
CA GLU A 22 -3.25 7.66 -5.04
C GLU A 22 -2.15 7.90 -6.09
N LEU A 23 -0.90 7.57 -5.76
CA LEU A 23 0.21 7.65 -6.70
C LEU A 23 0.00 6.76 -7.93
N THR A 24 -0.49 5.54 -7.72
CA THR A 24 -0.73 4.58 -8.81
C THR A 24 -1.88 5.02 -9.72
N GLU A 25 -2.91 5.66 -9.17
CA GLU A 25 -4.01 6.25 -9.94
C GLU A 25 -3.55 7.46 -10.75
N SER A 26 -2.70 8.32 -10.19
CA SER A 26 -2.19 9.50 -10.91
C SER A 26 -1.23 9.14 -12.05
N GLU A 27 -0.51 8.02 -11.92
CA GLU A 27 0.60 7.66 -12.82
C GLU A 27 0.18 7.46 -14.28
N THR A 28 -1.09 7.11 -14.54
CA THR A 28 -1.60 6.94 -15.93
C THR A 28 -1.57 8.20 -16.76
N ASP A 29 -1.68 9.36 -16.12
CA ASP A 29 -1.84 10.65 -16.78
C ASP A 29 -0.55 11.47 -16.74
N LEU A 30 0.50 10.94 -16.11
CA LEU A 30 1.78 11.62 -15.97
C LEU A 30 2.65 11.45 -17.23
N PRO A 31 3.39 12.50 -17.61
CA PRO A 31 4.41 12.37 -18.63
C PRO A 31 5.59 11.51 -18.14
N LEU A 32 6.32 10.89 -19.08
CA LEU A 32 7.43 9.97 -18.82
C LEU A 32 8.49 10.51 -17.83
N ASN A 33 8.77 11.81 -17.87
CA ASN A 33 9.75 12.47 -17.00
C ASN A 33 9.29 12.58 -15.53
N GLU A 34 7.99 12.43 -15.26
CA GLU A 34 7.41 12.48 -13.91
C GLU A 34 7.21 11.09 -13.29
N TRP A 35 7.46 10.02 -14.05
CA TRP A 35 7.34 8.65 -13.54
C TRP A 35 8.43 8.28 -12.55
N VAL A 36 9.67 8.71 -12.79
CA VAL A 36 10.80 8.39 -11.89
C VAL A 36 10.54 8.92 -10.47
N PRO A 37 10.17 10.21 -10.26
CA PRO A 37 9.80 10.72 -8.94
C PRO A 37 8.66 9.93 -8.27
N VAL A 38 7.62 9.54 -9.02
CA VAL A 38 6.49 8.77 -8.48
C VAL A 38 6.91 7.37 -8.03
N LEU A 39 7.74 6.69 -8.82
CA LEU A 39 8.28 5.38 -8.46
C LEU A 39 9.18 5.46 -7.22
N GLU A 40 9.97 6.54 -7.07
CA GLU A 40 10.77 6.80 -5.88
C GLU A 40 9.89 7.02 -4.64
N GLN A 41 8.82 7.81 -4.76
CA GLN A 41 7.87 8.01 -3.66
C GLN A 41 7.17 6.71 -3.25
N LYS A 42 6.72 5.90 -4.23
CA LYS A 42 6.15 4.57 -3.97
C LYS A 42 7.15 3.69 -3.21
N ARG A 43 8.43 3.71 -3.59
CA ARG A 43 9.50 2.98 -2.89
C ARG A 43 9.64 3.41 -1.43
N VAL A 44 9.60 4.72 -1.15
CA VAL A 44 9.65 5.24 0.23
C VAL A 44 8.47 4.71 1.05
N PHE A 45 7.25 4.75 0.51
CA PHE A 45 6.07 4.22 1.21
C PHE A 45 6.14 2.71 1.45
N LEU A 46 6.69 1.94 0.50
CA LEU A 46 6.93 0.50 0.68
C LEU A 46 7.92 0.25 1.83
N MET A 47 9.00 1.02 1.94
CA MET A 47 9.93 0.92 3.08
C MET A 47 9.23 1.25 4.41
N CYS A 48 8.34 2.24 4.43
CA CYS A 48 7.55 2.56 5.62
C CYS A 48 6.58 1.43 5.99
N ILE A 49 6.03 0.72 5.01
CA ILE A 49 5.20 -0.48 5.21
C ILE A 49 6.02 -1.61 5.84
N ASP A 50 7.23 -1.87 5.34
CA ASP A 50 8.12 -2.90 5.87
C ASP A 50 8.48 -2.63 7.35
N GLU A 51 8.76 -1.37 7.69
CA GLU A 51 9.01 -0.93 9.06
C GLU A 51 7.80 -1.21 9.97
N VAL A 52 6.59 -0.87 9.52
CA VAL A 52 5.37 -1.16 10.29
C VAL A 52 5.13 -2.67 10.41
N ASP A 53 5.46 -3.46 9.38
CA ASP A 53 5.36 -4.92 9.45
C ASP A 53 6.33 -5.54 10.47
N GLY A 54 7.53 -4.97 10.61
CA GLY A 54 8.46 -5.29 11.70
C GLY A 54 7.82 -5.06 13.08
N GLN A 55 7.15 -3.92 13.26
CA GLN A 55 6.46 -3.57 14.51
C GLN A 55 5.20 -4.42 14.76
N LEU A 56 4.58 -4.95 13.71
CA LEU A 56 3.44 -5.87 13.80
C LEU A 56 3.85 -7.31 14.13
N HIS A 57 5.12 -7.68 13.95
CA HIS A 57 5.59 -9.05 14.17
C HIS A 57 5.23 -9.62 15.56
N PRO A 58 5.39 -8.89 16.68
CA PRO A 58 5.02 -9.40 18.00
C PRO A 58 3.54 -9.75 18.15
N PHE A 59 2.67 -9.11 17.37
CA PHE A 59 1.21 -9.27 17.41
C PHE A 59 0.70 -10.45 16.57
N LYS A 60 1.55 -11.10 15.76
CA LYS A 60 1.15 -12.24 14.90
C LYS A 60 0.55 -13.40 15.69
N LYS A 61 1.02 -13.64 16.92
CA LYS A 61 0.52 -14.71 17.80
C LYS A 61 -0.79 -14.38 18.52
N THR A 62 -1.27 -13.14 18.43
CA THR A 62 -2.51 -12.66 19.06
C THR A 62 -3.70 -12.57 18.10
N LEU A 63 -3.55 -13.07 16.87
CA LEU A 63 -4.58 -12.97 15.82
C LEU A 63 -5.82 -13.84 16.02
N HIS A 64 -5.84 -14.70 17.05
CA HIS A 64 -6.91 -15.66 17.29
C HIS A 64 -8.22 -15.02 17.78
N THR A 65 -8.18 -13.77 18.25
CA THR A 65 -9.37 -13.05 18.74
C THR A 65 -9.27 -11.55 18.44
N ILE A 66 -9.30 -11.20 17.15
CA ILE A 66 -9.29 -9.79 16.71
C ILE A 66 -10.72 -9.21 16.67
N SER A 67 -10.87 -7.95 17.09
CA SER A 67 -12.14 -7.22 17.00
C SER A 67 -12.62 -7.02 15.57
N GLY A 68 -13.91 -6.68 15.45
CA GLY A 68 -14.50 -6.27 14.17
C GLY A 68 -13.80 -5.07 13.54
N GLU A 69 -13.29 -4.14 14.34
CA GLU A 69 -12.56 -2.97 13.87
C GLU A 69 -11.23 -3.36 13.20
N ILE A 70 -10.43 -4.22 13.84
CA ILE A 70 -9.20 -4.76 13.24
C ILE A 70 -9.50 -5.53 11.95
N LYS A 71 -10.57 -6.34 11.93
CA LYS A 71 -10.99 -7.05 10.71
C LYS A 71 -11.34 -6.09 9.58
N ALA A 72 -12.05 -5.01 9.88
CA ALA A 72 -12.42 -3.99 8.90
C ALA A 72 -11.17 -3.30 8.30
N GLU A 73 -10.20 -2.91 9.13
CA GLU A 73 -8.95 -2.29 8.65
C GLU A 73 -8.13 -3.26 7.78
N LEU A 74 -8.05 -4.55 8.16
CA LEU A 74 -7.37 -5.58 7.37
C LEU A 74 -8.04 -5.85 6.02
N GLU A 75 -9.38 -5.90 5.99
CA GLU A 75 -10.12 -6.09 4.75
C GLU A 75 -10.01 -4.87 3.84
N HIS A 76 -10.05 -3.67 4.40
CA HIS A 76 -9.82 -2.45 3.64
C HIS A 76 -8.42 -2.44 2.98
N MET A 77 -7.37 -2.73 3.76
CA MET A 77 -6.01 -2.83 3.21
C MET A 77 -5.92 -3.90 2.11
N ARG A 78 -6.59 -5.05 2.27
CA ARG A 78 -6.64 -6.09 1.24
C ARG A 78 -7.26 -5.57 -0.07
N GLN A 79 -8.34 -4.81 0.03
CA GLN A 79 -9.00 -4.20 -1.14
C GLN A 79 -8.10 -3.17 -1.82
N VAL A 80 -7.46 -2.29 -1.04
CA VAL A 80 -6.51 -1.29 -1.55
C VAL A 80 -5.33 -1.97 -2.27
N VAL A 81 -4.72 -3.00 -1.68
CA VAL A 81 -3.61 -3.73 -2.30
C VAL A 81 -4.03 -4.38 -3.62
N LYS A 82 -5.21 -5.00 -3.68
CA LYS A 82 -5.73 -5.57 -4.95
C LYS A 82 -5.87 -4.49 -6.03
N LYS A 83 -6.36 -3.30 -5.65
CA LYS A 83 -6.52 -2.18 -6.58
C LYS A 83 -5.17 -1.65 -7.06
N ILE A 84 -4.20 -1.49 -6.17
CA ILE A 84 -2.82 -1.11 -6.52
C ILE A 84 -2.24 -2.10 -7.53
N LEU A 85 -2.32 -3.40 -7.27
CA LEU A 85 -1.74 -4.42 -8.16
C LEU A 85 -2.39 -4.41 -9.55
N LEU A 86 -3.71 -4.22 -9.62
CA LEU A 86 -4.42 -4.10 -10.89
C LEU A 86 -3.96 -2.88 -11.68
N LEU A 87 -3.95 -1.70 -11.04
CA LEU A 87 -3.59 -0.45 -11.69
C LEU A 87 -2.11 -0.41 -12.07
N ASP A 88 -1.21 -0.91 -11.21
CA ASP A 88 0.22 -0.96 -11.53
C ASP A 88 0.49 -1.84 -12.75
N GLY A 89 -0.22 -2.97 -12.88
CA GLY A 89 -0.17 -3.80 -14.08
C GLY A 89 -0.61 -3.05 -15.35
N LEU A 90 -1.71 -2.29 -15.28
CA LEU A 90 -2.17 -1.45 -16.39
C LEU A 90 -1.16 -0.35 -16.73
N ASN A 91 -0.58 0.29 -15.71
CA ASN A 91 0.42 1.34 -15.89
C ASN A 91 1.65 0.77 -16.60
N GLN A 92 2.14 -0.40 -16.16
CA GLN A 92 3.27 -1.09 -16.78
C GLN A 92 3.06 -1.38 -18.26
N GLU A 93 1.88 -1.84 -18.67
CA GLU A 93 1.59 -2.09 -20.09
C GLU A 93 1.60 -0.78 -20.89
N LYS A 94 0.95 0.29 -20.39
CA LYS A 94 1.01 1.62 -21.01
C LYS A 94 2.45 2.14 -21.16
N ARG A 95 3.32 1.91 -20.17
CA ARG A 95 4.75 2.27 -20.27
C ARG A 95 5.43 1.60 -21.45
N LYS A 96 5.18 0.31 -21.63
CA LYS A 96 5.78 -0.46 -22.72
C LYS A 96 5.33 0.05 -24.08
N GLU A 97 4.07 0.47 -24.22
CA GLU A 97 3.55 1.05 -25.46
C GLU A 97 4.21 2.39 -25.79
N ILE A 98 4.35 3.27 -24.80
CA ILE A 98 4.96 4.59 -24.98
C ILE A 98 6.46 4.47 -25.33
N ILE A 99 7.20 3.56 -24.68
CA ILE A 99 8.65 3.37 -24.95
C ILE A 99 8.92 2.74 -26.33
N LYS A 100 7.95 2.00 -26.89
CA LYS A 100 8.07 1.36 -28.21
C LYS A 100 7.64 2.26 -29.38
N SER A 101 6.94 3.37 -29.10
CA SER A 101 6.50 4.35 -30.10
C SER A 101 7.58 5.40 -30.33
#